data_AF-A0A6L6HRW6-F1
#
_entry.id   AF-A0A6L6HRW6-F1
#
_cell.length_a   1.000
_cell.length_b   1.000
_cell.length_c   1.000
_cell.angle_alpha   90.00
_cell.angle_beta   90.00
_cell.angle_gamma   90.00
#
_symmetry.space_group_name_H-M   'P 1'
#
loop_
_entity.id
_entity.type
_entity.pdbx_description
1 polymer ?
#
loop_
_entity_poly.entity_id
_entity_poly.type
_entity_poly.pdbx_seq_one_letter_code
_entity_poly.pdbx_strand_id
1 'polypeptide(L)'
;MMDTYLSAARDLVVEGMRESQVVLSADLEFHLAATLARYMHRPIAPDRLTVRLMDAARRRARQGESRQIGDECLISCAFFAARLTRQGGTVVHYAGLGQTAYEIAGMPEVASGFPDMLDVLQASGPAIEDRTPPPQEGDGTERPDRRILFLAPRFRH
;
A
#
# COMPACT_ATOMS: atom_id res chain seq x y z
N MET A 1 17.22 13.50 5.52
CA MET A 1 16.98 12.03 5.48
C MET A 1 15.59 11.72 4.91
N MET A 2 14.54 12.46 5.31
CA MET A 2 13.22 12.44 4.65
C MET A 2 13.32 12.76 3.14
N ASP A 3 14.21 13.69 2.77
CA ASP A 3 14.40 14.13 1.38
C ASP A 3 14.93 13.02 0.45
N THR A 4 15.73 12.08 1.00
CA THR A 4 16.28 10.96 0.23
C THR A 4 15.20 9.96 -0.16
N TYR A 5 14.28 9.65 0.77
CA TYR A 5 13.15 8.75 0.48
C TYR A 5 12.13 9.41 -0.45
N LEU A 6 11.96 10.73 -0.37
CA LEU A 6 11.04 11.44 -1.25
C LEU A 6 11.50 11.39 -2.71
N SER A 7 12.81 11.54 -2.98
CA SER A 7 13.33 11.38 -4.35
C SER A 7 13.09 9.97 -4.88
N ALA A 8 13.46 8.94 -4.12
CA ALA A 8 13.26 7.56 -4.53
C ALA A 8 11.76 7.21 -4.72
N ALA A 9 10.90 7.74 -3.85
CA ALA A 9 9.46 7.56 -3.97
C ALA A 9 8.89 8.25 -5.21
N ARG A 10 9.38 9.44 -5.57
CA ARG A 10 9.01 10.12 -6.81
C ARG A 10 9.41 9.31 -8.03
N ASP A 11 10.63 8.79 -8.06
CA ASP A 11 11.11 7.97 -9.17
C ASP A 11 10.21 6.73 -9.37
N LEU A 12 9.78 6.07 -8.28
CA LEU A 12 8.83 4.96 -8.34
C LEU A 12 7.45 5.36 -8.84
N VAL A 13 6.94 6.53 -8.41
CA VAL A 13 5.64 7.03 -8.88
C VAL A 13 5.69 7.36 -10.37
N VAL A 14 6.74 8.03 -10.84
CA VAL A 14 6.93 8.36 -12.25
C VAL A 14 7.02 7.10 -13.11
N GLU A 15 7.76 6.09 -12.65
CA GLU A 15 7.82 4.80 -13.34
C GLU A 15 6.45 4.10 -13.33
N GLY A 16 5.74 4.12 -12.20
CA GLY A 16 4.39 3.58 -12.11
C GLY A 16 3.40 4.26 -13.05
N MET A 17 3.45 5.59 -13.19
CA MET A 17 2.64 6.36 -14.15
C MET A 17 2.96 5.96 -15.60
N ARG A 18 4.24 5.75 -15.91
CA ARG A 18 4.67 5.30 -17.22
C ARG A 18 4.16 3.90 -17.56
N GLU A 19 4.31 2.95 -16.63
CA GLU A 19 3.95 1.54 -16.84
C GLU A 19 2.44 1.30 -16.82
N SER A 20 1.69 2.02 -15.97
CA SER A 20 0.22 1.97 -15.93
C SER A 20 -0.47 2.80 -17.01
N GLN A 21 0.27 3.70 -17.68
CA GLN A 21 -0.26 4.72 -18.58
C GLN A 21 -1.27 5.69 -17.91
N VAL A 22 -1.24 5.78 -16.58
CA VAL A 22 -2.06 6.70 -15.79
C VAL A 22 -1.32 8.03 -15.63
N VAL A 23 -2.03 9.13 -15.89
CA VAL A 23 -1.51 10.48 -15.70
C VAL A 23 -2.15 11.11 -14.46
N LEU A 24 -1.42 11.14 -13.35
CA LEU A 24 -1.85 11.82 -12.13
C LEU A 24 -1.72 13.34 -12.26
N SER A 25 -2.57 14.08 -11.54
CA SER A 25 -2.34 15.51 -11.32
C SER A 25 -1.08 15.73 -10.48
N ALA A 26 -0.47 16.91 -10.56
CA ALA A 26 0.73 17.23 -9.78
C ALA A 26 0.51 17.08 -8.26
N ASP A 27 -0.70 17.37 -7.78
CA ASP A 27 -1.07 17.23 -6.37
C ASP A 27 -1.22 15.76 -5.97
N LEU A 28 -1.82 14.92 -6.82
CA LEU A 28 -1.92 13.48 -6.61
C LEU A 28 -0.54 12.80 -6.66
N GLU A 29 0.29 13.16 -7.63
CA GLU A 29 1.67 12.66 -7.73
C GLU A 29 2.47 13.01 -6.47
N PHE A 30 2.40 14.27 -6.03
CA PHE A 30 3.09 14.71 -4.82
C PHE A 30 2.58 14.00 -3.56
N HIS A 31 1.25 13.89 -3.40
CA HIS A 31 0.65 13.15 -2.29
C HIS A 31 1.11 11.69 -2.29
N LEU A 32 1.07 11.03 -3.44
CA LEU A 32 1.45 9.63 -3.58
C LEU A 32 2.92 9.41 -3.23
N ALA A 33 3.83 10.23 -3.77
CA ALA A 33 5.25 10.15 -3.48
C ALA A 33 5.55 10.43 -1.99
N ALA A 34 4.88 11.41 -1.39
CA ALA A 34 5.04 11.72 0.04
C ALA A 34 4.52 10.59 0.93
N THR A 35 3.40 9.95 0.55
CA THR A 35 2.84 8.79 1.27
C THR A 35 3.78 7.59 1.15
N LEU A 36 4.27 7.28 -0.05
CA LEU A 36 5.21 6.18 -0.26
C LEU A 36 6.51 6.38 0.53
N ALA A 37 7.10 7.58 0.48
CA ALA A 37 8.32 7.92 1.23
C ALA A 37 8.13 7.73 2.75
N ARG A 38 6.95 8.07 3.29
CA ARG A 38 6.62 7.88 4.71
C ARG A 38 6.64 6.40 5.10
N TYR A 39 6.14 5.53 4.22
CA TYR A 39 6.01 4.10 4.48
C TYR A 39 7.24 3.27 4.10
N MET A 40 8.21 3.86 3.38
CA MET A 40 9.55 3.27 3.25
C MET A 40 10.31 3.22 4.57
N HIS A 41 10.05 4.15 5.49
CA HIS A 41 10.71 4.20 6.80
C HIS A 41 9.86 3.54 7.92
N ARG A 42 8.53 3.48 7.76
CA ARG A 42 7.63 3.05 8.85
C ARG A 42 6.95 1.72 8.54
N PRO A 43 7.00 0.74 9.46
CA PRO A 43 6.26 -0.51 9.29
C PRO A 43 4.75 -0.26 9.23
N ILE A 44 4.08 -0.95 8.30
CA ILE A 44 2.62 -0.90 8.14
C ILE A 44 2.00 -2.02 8.94
N ALA A 45 0.96 -1.67 9.70
CA ALA A 45 0.05 -2.61 10.31
C ALA A 45 -1.28 -2.55 9.53
N PRO A 46 -1.47 -3.39 8.49
CA PRO A 46 -2.69 -3.40 7.68
C PRO A 46 -3.91 -3.94 8.44
N ASP A 47 -3.73 -4.34 9.70
CA ASP A 47 -4.72 -5.05 10.48
C ASP A 47 -5.79 -4.08 11.01
N ARG A 48 -7.06 -4.51 10.92
CA ARG A 48 -8.24 -3.82 11.47
C ARG A 48 -8.53 -2.41 10.91
N LEU A 49 -8.13 -2.11 9.67
CA LEU A 49 -8.39 -0.80 9.03
C LEU A 49 -9.88 -0.41 9.05
N THR A 50 -10.78 -1.34 8.74
CA THR A 50 -12.24 -1.10 8.78
C THR A 50 -12.70 -0.66 10.17
N VAL A 51 -12.26 -1.37 11.21
CA VAL A 51 -12.63 -1.05 12.61
C VAL A 51 -12.06 0.30 13.02
N ARG A 52 -10.80 0.57 12.66
CA ARG A 52 -10.14 1.85 12.95
C ARG A 52 -10.87 3.03 12.32
N LEU A 53 -11.34 2.91 11.08
CA LEU A 53 -12.12 3.99 10.45
C LEU A 53 -13.47 4.18 11.14
N MET A 54 -14.16 3.09 11.46
CA MET A 54 -15.44 3.17 12.18
C MET A 54 -15.28 3.80 13.57
N ASP A 55 -14.24 3.43 14.30
CA ASP A 55 -13.94 4.04 15.61
C ASP A 55 -13.56 5.51 15.47
N ALA A 56 -12.76 5.87 14.46
CA ALA A 56 -12.42 7.26 14.17
C ALA A 56 -13.67 8.09 13.84
N ALA A 57 -14.55 7.56 13.00
CA ALA A 57 -15.83 8.21 12.65
C ALA A 57 -16.73 8.39 13.88
N ARG A 58 -16.88 7.34 14.71
CA ARG A 58 -17.66 7.40 15.97
C ARG A 58 -17.13 8.44 16.95
N ARG A 59 -15.81 8.55 17.07
CA ARG A 59 -15.14 9.51 17.96
C ARG A 59 -15.05 10.92 17.38
N ARG A 60 -15.57 11.16 16.16
CA ARG A 60 -15.32 12.40 15.39
C ARG A 60 -13.84 12.78 15.42
N ALA A 61 -13.00 11.78 15.13
CA ALA A 61 -11.56 11.92 15.16
C ALA A 61 -11.07 13.05 14.24
N ARG A 62 -9.86 13.51 14.50
CA ARG A 62 -9.21 14.54 13.68
C ARG A 62 -9.04 14.03 12.25
N GLN A 63 -9.17 14.93 11.27
CA GLN A 63 -8.96 14.64 9.85
C GLN A 63 -7.63 13.91 9.57
N GLY A 64 -6.59 14.16 10.37
CA GLY A 64 -5.30 13.46 10.28
C GLY A 64 -5.36 11.96 10.55
N GLU A 65 -6.25 11.47 11.45
CA GLU A 65 -6.42 10.03 11.70
C GLU A 65 -7.06 9.35 10.49
N SER A 66 -8.10 9.95 9.90
CA SER A 66 -8.75 9.44 8.68
C SER A 66 -7.81 9.47 7.48
N ARG A 67 -7.03 10.54 7.30
CA ARG A 67 -5.99 10.60 6.26
C ARG A 67 -5.01 9.44 6.40
N GLN A 68 -4.51 9.20 7.61
CA GLN A 68 -3.55 8.11 7.84
C GLN A 68 -4.16 6.75 7.51
N ILE A 69 -5.44 6.53 7.83
CA ILE A 69 -6.15 5.30 7.43
C ILE A 69 -6.24 5.19 5.91
N GLY A 70 -6.55 6.29 5.20
CA GLY A 70 -6.56 6.34 3.73
C GLY A 70 -5.20 5.99 3.12
N ASP A 71 -4.12 6.56 3.65
CA ASP A 71 -2.75 6.26 3.23
C ASP A 71 -2.40 4.77 3.47
N GLU A 72 -2.78 4.20 4.62
CA GLU A 72 -2.56 2.79 4.94
C GLU A 72 -3.37 1.85 4.04
N CYS A 73 -4.61 2.20 3.70
CA CYS A 73 -5.41 1.46 2.73
C CYS A 73 -4.73 1.44 1.36
N LEU A 74 -4.26 2.59 0.87
CA LEU A 74 -3.61 2.70 -0.43
C LEU A 74 -2.36 1.81 -0.52
N ILE A 75 -1.45 1.95 0.44
CA ILE A 75 -0.21 1.17 0.46
C ILE A 75 -0.49 -0.33 0.72
N SER A 76 -1.47 -0.67 1.56
CA SER A 76 -1.83 -2.07 1.84
C SER A 76 -2.44 -2.75 0.62
N CYS A 77 -3.30 -2.06 -0.14
CA CYS A 77 -3.87 -2.57 -1.38
C CYS A 77 -2.79 -2.77 -2.46
N ALA A 78 -1.80 -1.88 -2.54
CA ALA A 78 -0.73 -1.97 -3.53
C ALA A 78 0.27 -3.10 -3.24
N PHE A 79 0.77 -3.20 -1.99
CA PHE A 79 1.92 -4.06 -1.69
C PHE A 79 1.63 -5.23 -0.74
N PHE A 80 0.48 -5.21 -0.06
CA PHE A 80 0.17 -6.18 1.01
C PHE A 80 -1.22 -6.81 0.84
N ALA A 81 -1.73 -6.88 -0.39
CA ALA A 81 -3.10 -7.33 -0.69
C ALA A 81 -3.41 -8.71 -0.09
N ALA A 82 -2.48 -9.67 -0.20
CA ALA A 82 -2.64 -11.00 0.38
C ALA A 82 -2.82 -10.93 1.91
N ARG A 83 -1.96 -10.18 2.62
CA ARG A 83 -2.07 -10.01 4.08
C ARG A 83 -3.36 -9.29 4.47
N LEU A 84 -3.75 -8.28 3.69
CA LEU A 84 -4.94 -7.46 3.94
C LEU A 84 -6.24 -8.28 3.85
N THR A 85 -6.31 -9.25 2.93
CA THR A 85 -7.51 -10.08 2.72
C THR A 85 -7.55 -11.37 3.54
N ARG A 86 -6.46 -11.73 4.25
CA ARG A 86 -6.38 -12.96 5.06
C ARG A 86 -7.46 -13.12 6.12
N GLN A 87 -7.94 -12.01 6.69
CA GLN A 87 -8.97 -12.02 7.74
C GLN A 87 -10.38 -11.72 7.19
N GLY A 88 -10.54 -11.76 5.87
CA GLY A 88 -11.78 -11.41 5.17
C GLY A 88 -11.72 -10.03 4.50
N GLY A 89 -12.73 -9.76 3.67
CA GLY A 89 -12.78 -8.59 2.81
C GLY A 89 -12.07 -8.81 1.46
N THR A 90 -12.18 -7.81 0.58
CA THR A 90 -11.58 -7.83 -0.76
C THR A 90 -10.72 -6.58 -0.94
N VAL A 91 -9.80 -6.59 -1.91
CA VAL A 91 -9.04 -5.37 -2.27
C VAL A 91 -9.99 -4.23 -2.62
N VAL A 92 -11.09 -4.51 -3.31
CA VAL A 92 -12.15 -3.54 -3.63
C VAL A 92 -12.77 -2.93 -2.36
N HIS A 93 -13.08 -3.75 -1.35
CA HIS A 93 -13.59 -3.27 -0.06
C HIS A 93 -12.61 -2.28 0.59
N TYR A 94 -11.33 -2.62 0.64
CA TYR A 94 -10.34 -1.77 1.28
C TYR A 94 -9.98 -0.53 0.45
N ALA A 95 -10.09 -0.59 -0.88
CA ALA A 95 -9.99 0.58 -1.73
C ALA A 95 -11.15 1.56 -1.44
N GLY A 96 -12.40 1.07 -1.39
CA GLY A 96 -13.55 1.90 -1.03
C GLY A 96 -13.45 2.47 0.39
N LEU A 97 -12.88 1.70 1.33
CA LEU A 97 -12.58 2.19 2.67
C LEU A 97 -11.57 3.35 2.65
N GLY A 98 -10.51 3.24 1.85
CA GLY A 98 -9.50 4.28 1.67
C GLY A 98 -10.09 5.56 1.06
N GLN A 99 -10.92 5.44 0.03
CA GLN A 99 -11.66 6.55 -0.56
C GLN A 99 -12.51 7.28 0.48
N THR A 100 -13.33 6.53 1.22
CA THR A 100 -14.17 7.06 2.30
C THR A 100 -13.32 7.78 3.36
N ALA A 101 -12.16 7.22 3.70
CA ALA A 101 -11.26 7.82 4.68
C ALA A 101 -10.70 9.18 4.23
N TYR A 102 -10.34 9.31 2.94
CA TYR A 102 -9.92 10.59 2.37
C TYR A 102 -11.07 11.61 2.28
N GLU A 103 -12.29 11.17 1.94
CA GLU A 103 -13.48 12.05 1.98
C GLU A 103 -13.71 12.62 3.38
N ILE A 104 -13.69 11.76 4.41
CA ILE A 104 -13.81 12.17 5.82
C ILE A 104 -12.66 13.12 6.21
N ALA A 105 -11.46 12.91 5.67
CA ALA A 105 -10.32 13.78 5.90
C ALA A 105 -10.42 15.13 5.18
N GLY A 106 -11.46 15.37 4.37
CA GLY A 106 -11.62 16.60 3.57
C GLY A 106 -10.69 16.65 2.36
N MET A 107 -10.35 15.49 1.79
CA MET A 107 -9.43 15.36 0.65
C MET A 107 -10.16 14.72 -0.56
N PRO A 108 -11.19 15.40 -1.12
CA PRO A 108 -12.04 14.81 -2.16
C PRO A 108 -11.29 14.47 -3.44
N GLU A 109 -10.31 15.28 -3.86
CA GLU A 109 -9.49 14.99 -5.05
C GLU A 109 -8.68 13.70 -4.88
N VAL A 110 -8.08 13.51 -3.70
CA VAL A 110 -7.32 12.30 -3.34
C VAL A 110 -8.25 11.08 -3.22
N ALA A 111 -9.47 11.28 -2.74
CA ALA A 111 -10.48 10.21 -2.71
C ALA A 111 -10.89 9.79 -4.13
N SER A 112 -11.16 10.74 -5.03
CA SER A 112 -11.51 10.43 -6.42
C SER A 112 -10.35 9.81 -7.20
N GLY A 113 -9.11 10.28 -6.96
CA GLY A 113 -7.90 9.78 -7.60
C GLY A 113 -7.35 8.48 -7.00
N PHE A 114 -8.04 7.89 -6.01
CA PHE A 114 -7.57 6.67 -5.35
C PHE A 114 -7.32 5.50 -6.30
N PRO A 115 -8.22 5.16 -7.24
CA PRO A 115 -8.00 4.05 -8.17
C PRO A 115 -6.75 4.28 -9.02
N ASP A 116 -6.63 5.48 -9.59
CA ASP A 116 -5.49 5.89 -10.41
C ASP A 116 -4.16 5.80 -9.63
N MET A 117 -4.13 6.30 -8.40
CA MET A 117 -2.96 6.17 -7.52
C MET A 117 -2.63 4.71 -7.19
N LEU A 118 -3.65 3.85 -7.00
CA LEU A 118 -3.46 2.44 -6.72
C LEU A 118 -2.86 1.71 -7.93
N ASP A 119 -3.36 2.00 -9.13
CA ASP A 119 -2.86 1.44 -10.39
C ASP A 119 -1.40 1.82 -10.62
N VAL A 120 -1.05 3.10 -10.40
CA VAL A 120 0.33 3.59 -10.44
C VAL A 120 1.23 2.81 -9.48
N LEU A 121 0.81 2.64 -8.22
CA LEU A 121 1.62 1.90 -7.24
C LEU A 121 1.78 0.42 -7.61
N GLN A 122 0.72 -0.23 -8.07
CA GLN A 122 0.76 -1.64 -8.48
C GLN A 122 1.66 -1.86 -9.71
N ALA A 123 1.70 -0.88 -10.62
CA ALA A 123 2.61 -0.91 -11.78
C ALA A 123 4.07 -0.61 -11.39
N SER A 124 4.29 0.20 -10.35
CA SER A 124 5.65 0.57 -9.89
C SER A 124 6.42 -0.54 -9.14
N GLY A 125 5.72 -1.57 -8.64
CA GLY A 125 6.31 -2.59 -7.77
C GLY A 125 6.69 -3.89 -8.50
N PRO A 126 7.79 -4.57 -8.13
CA PRO A 126 7.90 -5.99 -8.41
C PRO A 126 6.81 -6.70 -7.59
N ALA A 127 5.90 -7.44 -8.23
CA ALA A 127 4.86 -8.18 -7.53
C ALA A 127 5.47 -9.00 -6.38
N ILE A 128 5.27 -8.56 -5.13
CA ILE A 128 5.68 -9.31 -3.94
C ILE A 128 4.63 -10.41 -3.77
N GLU A 129 4.75 -11.45 -4.60
CA GLU A 129 4.02 -12.70 -4.40
C GLU A 129 4.59 -13.36 -3.15
N ASP A 130 3.79 -13.41 -2.09
CA ASP A 130 4.05 -14.25 -0.92
C ASP A 130 3.91 -15.71 -1.37
N ARG A 131 4.96 -16.27 -1.98
CA ARG A 131 4.99 -17.70 -2.34
C ARG A 131 4.98 -18.49 -1.04
N THR A 132 3.86 -19.14 -0.75
CA THR A 132 3.83 -20.28 0.17
C THR A 132 4.93 -21.26 -0.28
N PRO A 133 5.91 -21.62 0.57
CA PRO A 133 6.92 -22.59 0.16
C PRO A 133 6.22 -23.91 -0.20
N PRO A 134 6.74 -24.68 -1.18
CA PRO A 134 6.21 -26.00 -1.47
C PRO A 134 6.27 -26.86 -0.19
N PRO A 135 5.35 -27.82 0.01
CA PRO A 135 5.46 -28.74 1.13
C PRO A 135 6.82 -29.42 1.06
N GLN A 136 7.67 -29.22 2.07
CA GLN A 136 8.87 -30.02 2.22
C GLN A 136 8.44 -31.42 2.62
N GLU A 137 8.40 -32.34 1.66
CA GLU A 137 8.43 -33.76 1.96
C GLU A 137 9.81 -34.08 2.55
N GLY A 138 9.82 -34.35 3.86
CA GLY A 138 10.89 -35.03 4.58
C GLY A 138 12.15 -34.22 4.89
N ASP A 139 12.33 -33.80 6.13
CA ASP A 139 13.09 -34.57 7.13
C ASP A 139 13.03 -33.83 8.47
N GLY A 140 12.87 -34.58 9.55
CA GLY A 140 12.62 -34.02 10.87
C GLY A 140 13.90 -33.52 11.51
N THR A 141 14.07 -32.21 11.70
CA THR A 141 14.85 -31.68 12.84
C THR A 141 14.47 -30.23 13.16
N GLU A 142 14.34 -29.92 14.44
CA GLU A 142 13.82 -28.67 15.01
C GLU A 142 14.75 -27.43 14.84
N ARG A 143 14.11 -26.27 14.57
CA ARG A 143 14.47 -24.84 14.87
C ARG A 143 15.64 -24.16 14.09
N PRO A 144 15.70 -22.80 14.05
CA PRO A 144 14.62 -21.80 14.05
C PRO A 144 14.67 -20.85 12.82
N ASP A 145 13.47 -20.53 12.34
CA ASP A 145 13.01 -19.35 11.58
C ASP A 145 14.07 -18.31 11.13
N ARG A 146 14.75 -18.58 10.01
CA ARG A 146 15.48 -17.57 9.24
C ARG A 146 14.83 -17.45 7.86
N ARG A 147 13.88 -16.53 7.72
CA ARG A 147 13.32 -16.13 6.42
C ARG A 147 14.38 -15.40 5.61
N ILE A 148 14.92 -16.07 4.59
CA ILE A 148 15.85 -15.47 3.63
C ILE A 148 15.00 -14.90 2.49
N LEU A 149 15.03 -13.57 2.33
CA LEU A 149 14.38 -12.84 1.23
C LEU A 149 15.27 -12.93 -0.01
N PHE A 150 14.77 -13.52 -1.10
CA PHE A 150 15.43 -13.48 -2.41
C PHE A 150 14.65 -12.56 -3.36
N LEU A 151 15.31 -11.51 -3.86
CA LEU A 151 14.84 -10.70 -4.97
C LEU A 151 15.10 -11.45 -6.29
N ALA A 152 14.06 -11.70 -7.08
CA ALA A 152 14.20 -12.21 -8.43
C ALA A 152 14.14 -11.03 -9.44
N PRO A 153 15.13 -10.87 -10.33
CA PRO A 153 15.02 -9.92 -11.43
C PRO A 153 14.15 -10.52 -12.54
N ARG A 154 13.09 -9.80 -12.95
CA ARG A 154 12.29 -10.13 -14.12
C ARG A 154 12.98 -9.63 -15.38
N PHE A 155 13.86 -10.45 -15.95
CA PHE A 155 14.18 -10.36 -17.37
C PHE A 155 13.70 -11.64 -18.06
N ARG A 156 12.81 -11.49 -19.05
CA ARG A 156 12.82 -12.33 -20.25
C ARG A 156 12.11 -11.64 -21.42
N HIS A 157 12.95 -11.37 -22.42
CA HIS A 157 12.75 -11.07 -23.85
C HIS A 157 12.17 -9.72 -24.25
#